data_AF-A0A7L2GZI2-F1
#
_entry.id   AF-A0A7L2GZI2-F1
#
_cell.length_a   1.000
_cell.length_b   1.000
_cell.length_c   1.000
_cell.angle_alpha   90.00
_cell.angle_beta   90.00
_cell.angle_gamma   90.00
#
_symmetry.space_group_name_H-M   'P 1'
#
loop_
_entity.id
_entity.type
_entity.pdbx_description
1 polymer ?
#
loop_
_entity_poly.entity_id
_entity_poly.type
_entity_poly.pdbx_seq_one_letter_code
_entity_poly.pdbx_strand_id
1 'polypeptide(L)'
;RSKEWNFINEAEKIRLQHKIVEDGEFWISFEDFMRHFTKLEICNLTPDTLEADKLQTWTVSVNEGRWVRGCSAGGCRNYPDTFWTNPQYRLKLLEEDDDPEDEEVICSFLVALMQKNRRKERKLGANLYTIGFAIYEVAALDFMHGTKHHLQKDFFLYNASKARSKTYINMREISERFRLPPSEYVIIPSTYEPHQEGEFILRVFSEKRSLSEEAENMIQAERPLPIIFVSDRANSNKELTADEDAGKDGEKTHVDEKKVSATTKARERSEEEKQFRNIFRQIAGDDMEINAEELRNVLNNVVKKHKDLKTEGFELESCRSMIALMDTDGSGKINFDEFRHLWDKIKSWQKIFKHYDTDHSGTINSYEMRNAVNDAGFRLNNQLYDIITMRYADKNMNIDFDSFICCFVRLDAMFRAFHAFDKDGDGIIKLNVLE
;
A
#
# COMPACT_ATOMS: atom_id res chain seq x y z
N ARG A 1 53.16 -32.00 2.34
CA ARG A 1 53.25 -32.37 3.79
C ARG A 1 54.27 -31.45 4.44
N SER A 2 53.86 -30.56 5.37
CA SER A 2 54.82 -29.68 6.07
C SER A 2 55.69 -30.50 7.03
N LYS A 3 56.99 -30.17 7.09
CA LYS A 3 57.94 -30.79 8.02
C LYS A 3 57.72 -30.32 9.46
N GLU A 4 56.98 -29.24 9.66
CA GLU A 4 56.71 -28.65 10.98
C GLU A 4 55.84 -29.55 11.86
N TRP A 5 54.98 -30.37 11.25
CA TRP A 5 54.19 -31.39 11.93
C TRP A 5 55.04 -32.44 12.65
N ASN A 6 56.32 -32.60 12.28
CA ASN A 6 57.22 -33.54 12.97
C ASN A 6 57.62 -33.06 14.38
N PHE A 7 57.48 -31.76 14.67
CA PHE A 7 57.80 -31.19 15.98
C PHE A 7 56.60 -31.18 16.94
N ILE A 8 55.42 -31.56 16.46
CA ILE A 8 54.20 -31.69 17.27
C ILE A 8 54.13 -33.12 17.83
N ASN A 9 53.80 -33.24 19.12
CA ASN A 9 53.69 -34.54 19.78
C ASN A 9 52.50 -35.36 19.25
N GLU A 10 52.52 -36.68 19.46
CA GLU A 10 51.51 -37.56 18.87
C GLU A 10 50.11 -37.37 19.50
N ALA A 11 50.04 -37.03 20.78
CA ALA A 11 48.78 -36.76 21.47
C ALA A 11 48.02 -35.56 20.85
N GLU A 12 48.76 -34.51 20.48
CA GLU A 12 48.21 -33.30 19.89
C GLU A 12 47.79 -33.53 18.43
N LYS A 13 48.54 -34.34 17.68
CA LYS A 13 48.11 -34.77 16.33
C LYS A 13 46.79 -35.54 16.35
N ILE A 14 46.61 -36.42 17.34
CA ILE A 14 45.35 -37.14 17.54
C ILE A 14 44.23 -36.17 17.91
N ARG A 15 44.49 -35.22 18.83
CA ARG A 15 43.52 -34.19 19.24
C ARG A 15 43.05 -33.33 18.07
N LEU A 16 43.97 -32.91 17.20
CA LEU A 16 43.71 -32.14 15.99
C LEU A 16 43.15 -32.98 14.84
N GLN A 17 42.91 -34.28 15.06
CA GLN A 17 42.47 -35.23 14.04
C GLN A 17 43.32 -35.19 12.77
N HIS A 18 44.63 -34.96 12.93
CA HIS A 18 45.55 -34.81 11.81
C HIS A 18 45.60 -36.10 10.98
N LYS A 19 44.99 -36.05 9.79
CA LYS A 19 45.00 -37.10 8.79
C LYS A 19 45.82 -36.64 7.60
N ILE A 20 46.54 -37.56 6.97
CA ILE A 20 47.25 -37.25 5.73
C ILE A 20 46.51 -37.90 4.56
N VAL A 21 45.42 -37.25 4.18
CA VAL A 21 44.50 -37.64 3.11
C VAL A 21 44.41 -36.48 2.11
N GLU A 22 44.15 -36.79 0.85
CA GLU A 22 43.93 -35.79 -0.20
C GLU A 22 42.43 -35.52 -0.37
N ASP A 23 41.82 -34.95 0.67
CA ASP A 23 40.39 -34.62 0.75
C ASP A 23 40.13 -33.10 0.66
N GLY A 24 41.20 -32.29 0.59
CA GLY A 24 41.12 -30.84 0.57
C GLY A 24 41.15 -30.18 1.95
N GLU A 25 41.22 -30.97 3.04
CA GLU A 25 41.43 -30.43 4.39
C GLU A 25 42.91 -30.11 4.61
N PHE A 26 43.20 -28.96 5.20
CA PHE A 26 44.55 -28.56 5.53
C PHE A 26 44.59 -27.64 6.74
N TRP A 27 45.74 -27.64 7.41
CA TRP A 27 46.06 -26.70 8.46
C TRP A 27 47.02 -25.66 7.90
N ILE A 28 46.76 -24.39 8.21
CA ILE A 28 47.67 -23.27 7.97
C ILE A 28 47.85 -22.49 9.26
N SER A 29 48.97 -21.76 9.35
CA SER A 29 49.14 -20.80 10.42
C SER A 29 48.07 -19.70 10.33
N PHE A 30 47.67 -19.13 11.46
CA PHE A 30 46.74 -18.00 11.47
C PHE A 30 47.32 -16.79 10.72
N GLU A 31 48.63 -16.60 10.77
CA GLU A 31 49.29 -15.53 10.01
C GLU A 31 49.15 -15.74 8.49
N ASP A 32 49.32 -16.97 8.01
CA ASP A 32 49.07 -17.27 6.60
C ASP A 32 47.59 -17.17 6.25
N PHE A 33 46.68 -17.53 7.15
CA PHE A 33 45.25 -17.28 6.95
C PHE A 33 44.98 -15.79 6.72
N MET A 34 45.50 -14.93 7.59
CA MET A 34 45.36 -13.47 7.47
C MET A 34 46.01 -12.89 6.21
N ARG A 35 47.07 -13.52 5.68
CA ARG A 35 47.75 -13.09 4.45
C ARG A 35 47.02 -13.53 3.18
N HIS A 36 46.41 -14.71 3.18
CA HIS A 36 45.87 -15.34 1.96
C HIS A 36 44.34 -15.25 1.84
N PHE A 37 43.61 -15.10 2.95
CA PHE A 37 42.16 -15.01 2.95
C PHE A 37 41.70 -13.57 3.16
N THR A 38 40.72 -13.14 2.36
CA THR A 38 40.19 -11.77 2.39
C THR A 38 38.81 -11.67 3.04
N LYS A 39 38.12 -12.81 3.24
CA LYS A 39 36.77 -12.86 3.78
C LYS A 39 36.58 -14.12 4.64
N LEU A 40 36.01 -13.93 5.82
CA LEU A 40 35.53 -14.98 6.72
C LEU A 40 34.02 -14.83 6.87
N GLU A 41 33.27 -15.88 6.58
CA GLU A 41 31.82 -15.92 6.76
C GLU A 41 31.49 -16.98 7.81
N ILE A 42 30.79 -16.58 8.88
CA ILE A 42 30.36 -17.47 9.95
C ILE A 42 28.83 -17.42 10.00
N CYS A 43 28.19 -18.58 9.91
CA CYS A 43 26.74 -18.71 10.04
C CYS A 43 26.40 -19.25 11.43
N ASN A 44 25.92 -18.38 12.31
CA ASN A 44 25.44 -18.80 13.63
C ASN A 44 24.04 -19.40 13.50
N LEU A 45 23.79 -20.48 14.25
CA LEU A 45 22.44 -21.07 14.36
C LEU A 45 21.52 -20.23 15.25
N THR A 46 22.11 -19.47 16.16
CA THR A 46 21.42 -18.51 17.02
C THR A 46 21.87 -17.09 16.69
N PRO A 47 21.05 -16.06 16.97
CA PRO A 47 21.44 -14.67 16.80
C PRO A 47 22.43 -14.18 17.87
N ASP A 48 23.12 -15.06 18.61
CA ASP A 48 24.12 -14.67 19.60
C ASP A 48 25.41 -14.17 18.91
N THR A 49 26.13 -13.26 19.56
CA THR A 49 27.49 -12.90 19.12
C THR A 49 28.45 -14.03 19.49
N LEU A 50 29.53 -14.21 18.71
CA LEU A 50 30.58 -15.18 19.01
C LEU A 50 31.39 -14.82 20.26
N GLU A 51 31.18 -13.61 20.79
CA GLU A 51 31.86 -13.05 21.96
C GLU A 51 31.09 -13.32 23.26
N ALA A 52 29.80 -13.68 23.18
CA ALA A 52 28.97 -13.91 24.35
C ALA A 52 29.15 -15.34 24.88
N ASP A 53 29.59 -15.47 26.14
CA ASP A 53 29.75 -16.77 26.82
C ASP A 53 28.42 -17.42 27.22
N LYS A 54 27.29 -16.72 27.04
CA LYS A 54 25.94 -17.17 27.41
C LYS A 54 25.04 -17.19 26.17
N LEU A 55 24.26 -18.26 26.04
CA LEU A 55 23.19 -18.37 25.05
C LEU A 55 22.02 -17.48 25.49
N GLN A 56 21.64 -16.49 24.67
CA GLN A 56 20.46 -15.68 24.90
C GLN A 56 19.24 -16.30 24.20
N THR A 57 18.05 -16.08 24.75
CA THR A 57 16.80 -16.42 24.09
C THR A 57 16.37 -15.27 23.20
N TRP A 58 16.18 -15.53 21.91
CA TRP A 58 15.80 -14.49 20.95
C TRP A 58 14.34 -14.60 20.56
N THR A 59 13.63 -13.47 20.57
CA THR A 59 12.32 -13.35 19.93
C THR A 59 12.53 -13.08 18.44
N VAL A 60 11.84 -13.82 17.58
CA VAL A 60 11.97 -13.69 16.12
C VAL A 60 10.65 -13.27 15.50
N SER A 61 10.66 -12.14 14.80
CA SER A 61 9.62 -11.78 13.84
C SER A 61 10.08 -12.10 12.43
N VAL A 62 9.18 -12.69 11.64
CA VAL A 62 9.42 -13.00 10.23
C VAL A 62 8.29 -12.38 9.41
N ASN A 63 8.64 -11.45 8.53
CA ASN A 63 7.71 -10.76 7.66
C ASN A 63 8.09 -11.02 6.20
N GLU A 64 7.14 -11.51 5.40
CA GLU A 64 7.32 -11.63 3.96
C GLU A 64 6.79 -10.38 3.27
N GLY A 65 7.54 -9.86 2.30
CA GLY A 65 7.17 -8.65 1.58
C GLY A 65 7.53 -8.72 0.10
N ARG A 66 7.12 -7.70 -0.65
CA ARG A 66 7.40 -7.55 -2.08
C ARG A 66 7.66 -6.10 -2.44
N TRP A 67 8.52 -5.90 -3.44
CA TRP A 67 8.66 -4.66 -4.19
C TRP A 67 7.95 -4.85 -5.51
N VAL A 68 6.90 -4.07 -5.75
CA VAL A 68 6.15 -4.03 -7.00
C VAL A 68 6.48 -2.74 -7.72
N ARG A 69 6.91 -2.87 -8.97
CA ARG A 69 7.25 -1.72 -9.80
C ARG A 69 6.02 -0.86 -10.02
N GLY A 70 6.21 0.45 -9.82
CA GLY A 70 5.08 1.37 -9.88
C GLY A 70 4.09 1.17 -8.72
N CYS A 71 4.54 0.70 -7.56
CA CYS A 71 3.73 0.76 -6.35
C CYS A 71 4.64 0.85 -5.13
N SER A 72 5.28 -0.27 -4.77
CA SER A 72 6.06 -0.45 -3.55
C SER A 72 7.57 -0.55 -3.79
N ALA A 73 8.03 -0.59 -5.05
CA ALA A 73 9.45 -0.55 -5.41
C ALA A 73 9.98 0.90 -5.41
N GLY A 74 10.05 1.51 -4.22
CA GLY A 74 10.39 2.92 -4.04
C GLY A 74 11.86 3.28 -4.16
N GLY A 75 12.77 2.30 -4.15
CA GLY A 75 14.23 2.54 -4.12
C GLY A 75 14.71 3.08 -2.77
N CYS A 76 16.00 3.39 -2.65
CA CYS A 76 16.61 3.84 -1.38
C CYS A 76 16.37 5.33 -1.10
N ARG A 77 16.85 5.83 0.05
CA ARG A 77 16.63 7.20 0.54
C ARG A 77 17.12 8.31 -0.41
N ASN A 78 17.97 7.98 -1.39
CA ASN A 78 18.42 8.90 -2.44
C ASN A 78 17.28 9.31 -3.39
N TYR A 79 16.16 8.58 -3.37
CA TYR A 79 14.97 8.82 -4.19
C TYR A 79 13.80 9.28 -3.29
N PRO A 80 13.80 10.52 -2.77
CA PRO A 80 12.82 10.97 -1.79
C PRO A 80 11.37 10.98 -2.30
N ASP A 81 11.17 11.10 -3.61
CA ASP A 81 9.84 11.11 -4.23
C ASP A 81 9.16 9.74 -4.16
N THR A 82 9.95 8.67 -4.04
CA THR A 82 9.49 7.29 -4.17
C THR A 82 9.79 6.45 -2.94
N PHE A 83 10.81 6.79 -2.15
CA PHE A 83 11.30 6.03 -0.99
C PHE A 83 10.20 5.70 0.02
N TRP A 84 9.30 6.63 0.28
CA TRP A 84 8.22 6.49 1.26
C TRP A 84 7.22 5.38 0.91
N THR A 85 7.16 4.94 -0.35
CA THR A 85 6.25 3.88 -0.81
C THR A 85 6.75 2.46 -0.58
N ASN A 86 8.01 2.28 -0.21
CA ASN A 86 8.50 0.96 0.17
C ASN A 86 7.69 0.40 1.33
N PRO A 87 7.54 -0.93 1.43
CA PRO A 87 6.88 -1.55 2.58
C PRO A 87 7.50 -1.07 3.89
N GLN A 88 6.67 -0.86 4.90
CA GLN A 88 7.07 -0.27 6.18
C GLN A 88 6.76 -1.25 7.30
N TYR A 89 7.73 -1.57 8.16
CA TYR A 89 7.54 -2.50 9.27
C TYR A 89 7.78 -1.79 10.59
N ARG A 90 6.75 -1.69 11.42
CA ARG A 90 6.88 -1.14 12.77
C ARG A 90 7.61 -2.13 13.65
N LEU A 91 8.51 -1.63 14.48
CA LEU A 91 9.27 -2.35 15.49
C LEU A 91 9.09 -1.63 16.81
N LYS A 92 8.47 -2.28 17.80
CA LYS A 92 8.37 -1.76 19.16
C LYS A 92 9.39 -2.46 20.06
N LEU A 93 10.32 -1.68 20.58
CA LEU A 93 11.31 -2.11 21.58
C LEU A 93 10.79 -1.68 22.96
N LEU A 94 10.52 -2.66 23.83
CA LEU A 94 9.79 -2.43 25.08
C LEU A 94 10.68 -2.51 26.32
N GLU A 95 11.61 -3.47 26.34
CA GLU A 95 12.40 -3.84 27.51
C GLU A 95 13.89 -3.74 27.18
N GLU A 96 14.67 -3.24 28.14
CA GLU A 96 16.13 -3.20 28.10
C GLU A 96 16.75 -4.60 28.18
N ASP A 97 17.96 -4.74 27.63
CA ASP A 97 18.72 -5.99 27.70
C ASP A 97 19.16 -6.29 29.16
N ASP A 98 19.34 -7.56 29.53
CA ASP A 98 19.76 -7.95 30.90
C ASP A 98 21.30 -7.85 31.07
N ASP A 99 21.95 -6.86 30.46
CA ASP A 99 23.41 -6.71 30.54
C ASP A 99 23.78 -5.77 31.70
N PRO A 100 24.39 -6.28 32.79
CA PRO A 100 24.78 -5.46 33.94
C PRO A 100 25.94 -4.50 33.66
N GLU A 101 26.60 -4.61 32.50
CA GLU A 101 27.67 -3.69 32.08
C GLU A 101 27.16 -2.47 31.29
N ASP A 102 25.91 -2.47 30.85
CA ASP A 102 25.33 -1.33 30.14
C ASP A 102 24.90 -0.23 31.13
N GLU A 103 25.52 0.95 31.02
CA GLU A 103 25.13 2.16 31.78
C GLU A 103 23.87 2.84 31.20
N GLU A 104 23.46 2.47 29.97
CA GLU A 104 22.34 3.05 29.24
C GLU A 104 21.24 2.02 28.95
N VAL A 105 19.98 2.45 29.03
CA VAL A 105 18.79 1.66 28.68
C VAL A 105 18.78 1.39 27.17
N ILE A 106 19.26 0.22 26.76
CA ILE A 106 19.45 -0.16 25.35
C ILE A 106 18.74 -1.48 25.07
N CYS A 107 18.20 -1.60 23.86
CA CYS A 107 17.67 -2.84 23.31
C CYS A 107 18.55 -3.32 22.15
N SER A 108 19.01 -4.56 22.22
CA SER A 108 19.79 -5.22 21.17
C SER A 108 18.91 -6.02 20.24
N PHE A 109 19.04 -5.75 18.94
CA PHE A 109 18.30 -6.47 17.92
C PHE A 109 19.10 -6.62 16.62
N LEU A 110 18.77 -7.63 15.83
CA LEU A 110 19.35 -7.90 14.53
C LEU A 110 18.25 -7.84 13.47
N VAL A 111 18.52 -7.09 12.41
CA VAL A 111 17.65 -7.00 11.23
C VAL A 111 18.31 -7.73 10.08
N ALA A 112 17.62 -8.70 9.50
CA ALA A 112 18.07 -9.45 8.33
C ALA A 112 17.06 -9.35 7.18
N LEU A 113 17.49 -8.77 6.06
CA LEU A 113 16.71 -8.62 4.84
C LEU A 113 17.25 -9.57 3.76
N MET A 114 16.41 -10.51 3.30
CA MET A 114 16.76 -11.49 2.28
C MET A 114 15.86 -11.37 1.04
N GLN A 115 16.45 -11.29 -0.16
CA GLN A 115 15.70 -11.37 -1.43
C GLN A 115 15.38 -12.83 -1.81
N LYS A 116 14.13 -13.12 -2.19
CA LYS A 116 13.59 -14.44 -2.54
C LYS A 116 13.71 -14.73 -4.06
N ASN A 117 13.61 -16.02 -4.41
CA ASN A 117 13.41 -16.55 -5.78
C ASN A 117 14.44 -16.19 -6.89
N ARG A 118 15.40 -15.29 -6.68
CA ARG A 118 16.41 -14.90 -7.69
C ARG A 118 17.29 -16.03 -8.22
N ARG A 119 17.51 -17.09 -7.42
CA ARG A 119 18.27 -18.28 -7.88
C ARG A 119 17.58 -19.01 -9.03
N LYS A 120 16.23 -19.03 -9.06
CA LYS A 120 15.47 -19.63 -10.16
C LYS A 120 15.64 -18.79 -11.44
N GLU A 121 15.67 -17.47 -11.28
CA GLU A 121 15.80 -16.49 -12.36
C GLU A 121 17.23 -16.34 -12.89
N ARG A 122 18.25 -16.88 -12.22
CA ARG A 122 19.63 -16.90 -12.73
C ARG A 122 19.74 -17.56 -14.11
N LYS A 123 18.90 -18.56 -14.40
CA LYS A 123 18.84 -19.20 -15.73
C LYS A 123 18.40 -18.24 -16.84
N LEU A 124 17.74 -17.14 -16.48
CA LEU A 124 17.29 -16.06 -17.36
C LEU A 124 18.24 -14.85 -17.34
N GLY A 125 19.41 -14.96 -16.70
CA GLY A 125 20.39 -13.88 -16.60
C GLY A 125 20.11 -12.85 -15.50
N ALA A 126 19.16 -13.11 -14.58
CA ALA A 126 18.86 -12.18 -13.50
C ALA A 126 19.98 -12.12 -12.46
N ASN A 127 20.43 -10.90 -12.16
CA ASN A 127 21.37 -10.63 -11.07
C ASN A 127 20.63 -10.41 -9.75
N LEU A 128 21.34 -10.63 -8.64
CA LEU A 128 20.87 -10.17 -7.33
C LEU A 128 20.73 -8.63 -7.37
N TYR A 129 19.75 -8.10 -6.64
CA TYR A 129 19.61 -6.66 -6.47
C TYR A 129 20.55 -6.17 -5.37
N THR A 130 20.96 -4.91 -5.51
CA THR A 130 21.59 -4.19 -4.41
C THR A 130 20.51 -3.80 -3.41
N ILE A 131 20.51 -4.42 -2.23
CA ILE A 131 19.46 -4.27 -1.21
C ILE A 131 20.01 -3.67 0.09
N GLY A 132 19.14 -3.05 0.87
CA GLY A 132 19.44 -2.47 2.16
C GLY A 132 18.17 -2.04 2.89
N PHE A 133 18.33 -1.46 4.07
CA PHE A 133 17.20 -0.97 4.84
C PHE A 133 17.59 0.26 5.68
N ALA A 134 16.58 1.06 6.04
CA ALA A 134 16.73 2.19 6.94
C ALA A 134 15.74 2.08 8.11
N ILE A 135 16.13 2.59 9.28
CA ILE A 135 15.36 2.55 10.51
C ILE A 135 15.12 3.98 10.99
N TYR A 136 13.85 4.34 11.16
CA TYR A 136 13.41 5.65 11.64
C TYR A 136 12.74 5.52 13.00
N GLU A 137 12.94 6.52 13.86
CA GLU A 137 12.27 6.61 15.16
C GLU A 137 10.93 7.34 14.99
N VAL A 138 9.84 6.80 15.54
CA VAL A 138 8.51 7.42 15.55
C VAL A 138 8.28 8.00 16.95
N ALA A 139 8.65 9.27 17.11
CA ALA A 139 8.60 9.96 18.39
C ALA A 139 7.20 9.92 19.01
N ALA A 140 7.11 9.80 20.33
CA ALA A 140 5.82 9.72 21.05
C ALA A 140 4.94 10.97 20.89
N LEU A 141 5.53 12.12 20.52
CA LEU A 141 4.81 13.36 20.22
C LEU A 141 4.24 13.41 18.79
N ASP A 142 4.62 12.45 17.94
CA ASP A 142 4.05 12.31 16.61
C ASP A 142 2.63 11.74 16.74
N PHE A 143 1.65 12.39 16.10
CA PHE A 143 0.26 11.94 16.06
C PHE A 143 0.12 10.54 15.46
N MET A 144 1.17 10.04 14.78
CA MET A 144 1.24 8.69 14.23
C MET A 144 1.79 7.62 15.18
N HIS A 145 2.25 7.98 16.39
CA HIS A 145 2.72 7.03 17.39
C HIS A 145 1.59 6.07 17.82
N GLY A 146 1.87 4.76 17.86
CA GLY A 146 0.85 3.74 18.15
C GLY A 146 -0.18 3.48 17.04
N THR A 147 -0.21 4.29 15.97
CA THR A 147 -1.08 4.05 14.81
C THR A 147 -0.41 3.08 13.83
N LYS A 148 -1.18 2.21 13.14
CA LYS A 148 -0.65 1.31 12.10
C LYS A 148 -0.49 2.00 10.74
N HIS A 149 -0.68 3.31 10.66
CA HIS A 149 -0.68 4.03 9.39
C HIS A 149 0.66 4.01 8.69
N HIS A 150 0.58 3.96 7.36
CA HIS A 150 1.72 4.07 6.47
C HIS A 150 2.24 5.51 6.44
N LEU A 151 3.51 5.70 6.78
CA LEU A 151 4.17 7.01 6.84
C LEU A 151 4.27 7.61 5.43
N GLN A 152 3.99 8.91 5.32
CA GLN A 152 3.98 9.64 4.05
C GLN A 152 5.34 10.28 3.74
N LYS A 153 5.49 10.81 2.52
CA LYS A 153 6.71 11.45 2.02
C LYS A 153 7.33 12.45 3.00
N ASP A 154 6.52 13.35 3.54
CA ASP A 154 6.98 14.44 4.41
C ASP A 154 7.69 13.93 5.66
N PHE A 155 7.23 12.82 6.23
CA PHE A 155 7.89 12.21 7.38
C PHE A 155 9.37 11.93 7.08
N PHE A 156 9.68 11.31 5.94
CA PHE A 156 11.06 10.95 5.59
C PHE A 156 11.90 12.14 5.11
N LEU A 157 11.27 13.25 4.72
CA LEU A 157 11.95 14.49 4.37
C LEU A 157 12.44 15.23 5.62
N TYR A 158 11.63 15.25 6.68
CA TYR A 158 11.91 16.01 7.90
C TYR A 158 12.55 15.19 9.02
N ASN A 159 12.48 13.85 8.96
CA ASN A 159 13.11 12.97 9.95
C ASN A 159 14.36 12.29 9.40
N ALA A 160 15.43 12.27 10.18
CA ALA A 160 16.66 11.54 9.87
C ALA A 160 16.53 10.07 10.29
N SER A 161 17.17 9.16 9.55
CA SER A 161 17.25 7.75 9.94
C SER A 161 18.08 7.61 11.21
N LYS A 162 17.55 6.92 12.22
CA LYS A 162 18.26 6.61 13.47
C LYS A 162 19.37 5.58 13.25
N ALA A 163 19.07 4.57 12.43
CA ALA A 163 20.00 3.54 12.02
C ALA A 163 19.70 3.12 10.58
N ARG A 164 20.66 2.44 9.93
CA ARG A 164 20.52 1.92 8.57
C ARG A 164 21.56 0.84 8.34
N SER A 165 21.32 0.01 7.33
CA SER A 165 22.36 -0.90 6.84
C SER A 165 23.61 -0.12 6.42
N LYS A 166 24.80 -0.53 6.86
CA LYS A 166 26.09 0.13 6.55
C LYS A 166 26.30 0.42 5.06
N THR A 167 25.93 -0.55 4.22
CA THR A 167 26.03 -0.43 2.76
C THR A 167 24.85 -1.12 2.11
N TYR A 168 24.43 -0.60 0.96
CA TYR A 168 23.57 -1.33 0.05
C TYR A 168 24.45 -2.32 -0.71
N ILE A 169 24.13 -3.61 -0.61
CA ILE A 169 25.00 -4.67 -1.12
C ILE A 169 24.24 -5.61 -2.05
N ASN A 170 24.94 -6.04 -3.10
CA ASN A 170 24.43 -7.00 -4.06
C ASN A 170 24.65 -8.45 -3.55
N MET A 171 24.01 -8.79 -2.43
CA MET A 171 24.01 -10.13 -1.85
C MET A 171 22.58 -10.62 -1.60
N ARG A 172 22.42 -11.94 -1.46
CA ARG A 172 21.10 -12.55 -1.21
C ARG A 172 20.48 -12.04 0.09
N GLU A 173 21.31 -11.77 1.08
CA GLU A 173 20.90 -11.34 2.40
C GLU A 173 21.87 -10.28 2.92
N ILE A 174 21.31 -9.28 3.60
CA ILE A 174 22.05 -8.33 4.42
C ILE A 174 21.49 -8.39 5.84
N SER A 175 22.37 -8.62 6.80
CA SER A 175 22.04 -8.72 8.22
C SER A 175 22.94 -7.81 9.03
N GLU A 176 22.35 -7.02 9.93
CA GLU A 176 23.11 -6.11 10.79
C GLU A 176 22.49 -6.02 12.18
N ARG A 177 23.34 -5.92 13.21
CA ARG A 177 22.95 -5.77 14.62
C ARG A 177 22.94 -4.29 15.00
N PHE A 178 21.94 -3.91 15.77
CA PHE A 178 21.74 -2.55 16.26
C PHE A 178 21.49 -2.56 17.77
N ARG A 179 21.84 -1.44 18.38
CA ARG A 179 21.58 -1.08 19.77
C ARG A 179 20.87 0.26 19.75
N LEU A 180 19.59 0.29 20.12
CA LEU A 180 18.78 1.50 20.15
C LEU A 180 17.99 1.55 21.46
N PRO A 181 17.64 2.76 21.97
CA PRO A 181 16.84 2.87 23.19
C PRO A 181 15.41 2.33 22.98
N PRO A 182 14.69 1.97 24.06
CA PRO A 182 13.28 1.56 23.97
C PRO A 182 12.43 2.67 23.34
N SER A 183 11.82 2.38 22.20
CA SER A 183 10.95 3.29 21.45
C SER A 183 10.19 2.54 20.35
N GLU A 184 9.37 3.26 19.61
CA GLU A 184 8.75 2.77 18.37
C GLU A 184 9.59 3.18 17.17
N TYR A 185 9.95 2.20 16.34
CA TYR A 185 10.74 2.37 15.13
C TYR A 185 9.98 1.88 13.90
N VAL A 186 10.39 2.35 12.72
CA VAL A 186 9.93 1.82 11.44
C VAL A 186 11.12 1.44 10.58
N ILE A 187 11.12 0.19 10.12
CA ILE A 187 12.10 -0.39 9.21
C ILE A 187 11.56 -0.29 7.78
N ILE A 188 12.36 0.30 6.90
CA ILE A 188 12.07 0.46 5.46
C ILE A 188 13.04 -0.41 4.66
N PRO A 189 12.68 -1.66 4.32
CA PRO A 189 13.45 -2.47 3.39
C PRO A 189 13.26 -1.99 1.95
N SER A 190 14.37 -1.77 1.24
CA SER A 190 14.33 -1.29 -0.14
C SER A 190 15.47 -1.83 -0.99
N THR A 191 15.25 -1.83 -2.30
CA THR A 191 16.32 -1.91 -3.29
C THR A 191 17.05 -0.58 -3.40
N TYR A 192 18.26 -0.57 -3.94
CA TYR A 192 19.00 0.67 -4.16
C TYR A 192 18.28 1.57 -5.16
N GLU A 193 17.97 1.03 -6.34
CA GLU A 193 17.25 1.72 -7.40
C GLU A 193 15.72 1.51 -7.25
N PRO A 194 14.90 2.51 -7.62
CA PRO A 194 13.45 2.35 -7.70
C PRO A 194 13.06 1.38 -8.83
N HIS A 195 11.79 0.94 -8.84
CA HIS A 195 11.20 0.11 -9.90
C HIS A 195 11.78 -1.31 -10.04
N GLN A 196 12.61 -1.76 -9.09
CA GLN A 196 13.13 -3.13 -9.06
C GLN A 196 12.12 -4.07 -8.40
N GLU A 197 11.59 -5.01 -9.18
CA GLU A 197 10.58 -5.98 -8.72
C GLU A 197 11.21 -7.17 -8.03
N GLY A 198 10.73 -7.52 -6.84
CA GLY A 198 11.19 -8.72 -6.16
C GLY A 198 10.48 -9.01 -4.85
N GLU A 199 10.54 -10.25 -4.42
CA GLU A 199 10.04 -10.66 -3.11
C GLU A 199 11.19 -10.67 -2.09
N PHE A 200 10.87 -10.42 -0.83
CA PHE A 200 11.85 -10.47 0.26
C PHE A 200 11.28 -11.08 1.55
N ILE A 201 12.18 -11.43 2.46
CA ILE A 201 11.88 -11.78 3.85
C ILE A 201 12.66 -10.81 4.74
N LEU A 202 11.95 -10.11 5.61
CA LEU A 202 12.52 -9.32 6.70
C LEU A 202 12.42 -10.15 7.98
N ARG A 203 13.53 -10.31 8.68
CA ARG A 203 13.57 -10.94 9.99
C ARG A 203 14.13 -9.98 11.01
N VAL A 204 13.46 -9.88 12.15
CA VAL A 204 13.94 -9.10 13.29
C VAL A 204 14.11 -10.05 14.45
N PHE A 205 15.33 -10.12 14.97
CA PHE A 205 15.68 -10.88 16.16
C PHE A 205 15.91 -9.89 17.28
N SER A 206 15.18 -9.98 18.39
CA SER A 206 15.41 -9.14 19.58
C SER A 206 15.68 -10.01 20.80
N GLU A 207 16.55 -9.56 21.69
CA GLU A 207 16.88 -10.28 22.93
C GLU A 207 15.65 -10.37 23.83
N LYS A 208 14.96 -9.25 24.01
CA LYS A 208 13.67 -9.18 24.72
C LYS A 208 12.47 -9.26 23.78
N ARG A 209 11.28 -9.41 24.36
CA ARG A 209 10.03 -9.45 23.58
C ARG A 209 9.87 -8.14 22.82
N SER A 210 9.85 -8.23 21.49
CA SER A 210 9.52 -7.11 20.61
C SER A 210 8.27 -7.44 19.80
N LEU A 211 7.59 -6.41 19.32
CA LEU A 211 6.50 -6.56 18.35
C LEU A 211 6.99 -5.98 17.03
N SER A 212 6.95 -6.79 15.97
CA SER A 212 7.19 -6.32 14.61
C SER A 212 6.02 -6.68 13.70
N GLU A 213 5.38 -5.65 13.16
CA GLU A 213 4.18 -5.76 12.33
C GLU A 213 4.29 -4.84 11.12
N GLU A 214 3.66 -5.23 10.00
CA GLU A 214 3.61 -4.36 8.82
C GLU A 214 2.71 -3.14 9.11
N ALA A 215 3.19 -1.95 8.78
CA ALA A 215 2.43 -0.73 8.82
C ALA A 215 1.62 -0.59 7.53
N GLU A 216 0.36 -1.00 7.61
CA GLU A 216 -0.60 -0.89 6.52
C GLU A 216 -1.74 0.07 6.86
N ASN A 217 -2.23 0.78 5.85
CA ASN A 217 -3.46 1.53 5.99
C ASN A 217 -4.65 0.57 6.11
N MET A 218 -5.56 0.88 7.03
CA MET A 218 -6.87 0.22 7.07
C MET A 218 -7.68 0.57 5.82
N ILE A 219 -8.34 -0.44 5.25
CA ILE A 219 -9.19 -0.25 4.07
C ILE A 219 -10.45 0.51 4.49
N GLN A 220 -10.65 1.71 3.96
CA GLN A 220 -11.77 2.59 4.31
C GLN A 220 -12.19 3.44 3.09
N ALA A 221 -13.45 3.82 3.04
CA ALA A 221 -13.96 4.80 2.09
C ALA A 221 -14.79 5.86 2.86
N GLU A 222 -14.54 7.14 2.62
CA GLU A 222 -15.35 8.22 3.18
C GLU A 222 -16.75 8.17 2.57
N ARG A 223 -17.67 7.54 3.33
CA ARG A 223 -19.13 7.43 3.14
C ARG A 223 -19.60 7.57 1.68
N PRO A 224 -19.75 6.46 0.94
CA PRO A 224 -20.57 6.50 -0.26
C PRO A 224 -22.00 6.87 0.16
N LEU A 225 -22.55 7.96 -0.38
CA LEU A 225 -23.99 8.23 -0.27
C LEU A 225 -24.72 6.98 -0.78
N PRO A 226 -25.62 6.35 -0.01
CA PRO A 226 -26.29 5.14 -0.45
C PRO A 226 -27.20 5.48 -1.63
N ILE A 227 -26.87 4.93 -2.80
CA ILE A 227 -27.92 4.58 -3.76
C ILE A 227 -28.44 3.24 -3.27
N ILE A 228 -29.70 3.23 -2.86
CA ILE A 228 -30.38 2.04 -2.32
C ILE A 228 -30.54 1.06 -3.48
N PHE A 229 -29.97 -0.14 -3.37
CA PHE A 229 -30.27 -1.25 -4.28
C PHE A 229 -31.77 -1.52 -4.26
N VAL A 230 -32.41 -1.53 -5.44
CA VAL A 230 -33.87 -1.71 -5.56
C VAL A 230 -34.32 -3.10 -5.07
N SER A 231 -33.38 -4.04 -4.84
CA SER A 231 -33.68 -5.31 -4.16
C SER A 231 -34.28 -5.14 -2.76
N ASP A 232 -34.05 -4.02 -2.07
CA ASP A 232 -34.63 -3.76 -0.73
C ASP A 232 -36.11 -3.29 -0.76
N ARG A 233 -36.66 -2.92 -1.93
CA ARG A 233 -38.09 -2.59 -2.08
C ARG A 233 -39.00 -3.81 -2.19
N ALA A 234 -38.47 -4.96 -2.60
CA ALA A 234 -39.26 -6.18 -2.74
C ALA A 234 -39.74 -6.75 -1.40
N ASN A 235 -39.13 -6.37 -0.27
CA ASN A 235 -39.49 -6.84 1.07
C ASN A 235 -40.25 -5.82 1.95
N SER A 236 -40.41 -4.56 1.50
CA SER A 236 -41.06 -3.50 2.30
C SER A 236 -42.53 -3.23 1.94
N ASN A 237 -43.10 -3.94 0.95
CA ASN A 237 -44.52 -3.87 0.61
C ASN A 237 -45.36 -4.96 1.31
N LYS A 238 -45.27 -5.05 2.64
CA LYS A 238 -46.29 -5.67 3.49
C LYS A 238 -46.30 -4.95 4.84
N GLU A 239 -46.89 -3.76 4.88
CA GLU A 239 -47.60 -3.19 6.04
C GLU A 239 -48.10 -1.79 5.68
N LEU A 240 -49.20 -1.76 4.94
CA LEU A 240 -50.04 -0.57 4.80
C LEU A 240 -51.48 -1.01 5.06
N THR A 241 -51.90 -0.97 6.32
CA THR A 241 -53.31 -0.85 6.70
C THR A 241 -53.43 -0.09 8.03
N ALA A 242 -54.18 1.02 7.98
CA ALA A 242 -54.87 1.71 9.08
C ALA A 242 -53.96 2.41 10.12
N ASP A 243 -54.17 3.64 10.60
CA ASP A 243 -55.40 4.43 10.74
C ASP A 243 -55.14 5.94 10.69
N GLU A 244 -56.24 6.67 10.52
CA GLU A 244 -56.43 8.09 10.32
C GLU A 244 -56.18 9.00 11.56
N ASP A 245 -55.82 10.25 11.24
CA ASP A 245 -56.31 11.53 11.79
C ASP A 245 -56.03 11.98 13.25
N ALA A 246 -55.42 13.17 13.39
CA ALA A 246 -55.93 14.31 14.19
C ALA A 246 -54.89 15.45 14.40
N GLY A 247 -55.18 16.64 13.84
CA GLY A 247 -55.37 17.87 14.64
C GLY A 247 -54.20 18.78 15.10
N LYS A 248 -54.03 19.90 14.36
CA LYS A 248 -54.04 21.34 14.78
C LYS A 248 -52.90 22.07 15.56
N ASP A 249 -52.52 23.19 14.93
CA ASP A 249 -52.36 24.61 15.40
C ASP A 249 -51.22 25.07 16.35
N GLY A 250 -50.52 26.16 15.95
CA GLY A 250 -49.59 26.92 16.82
C GLY A 250 -48.66 27.98 16.18
N GLU A 251 -49.23 29.05 15.63
CA GLU A 251 -48.82 30.49 15.52
C GLU A 251 -47.33 31.04 15.65
N LYS A 252 -46.90 31.82 14.61
CA LYS A 252 -46.05 33.08 14.51
C LYS A 252 -44.66 33.14 15.20
N THR A 253 -43.61 33.87 14.78
CA THR A 253 -43.28 34.92 13.79
C THR A 253 -41.76 35.15 13.84
N HIS A 254 -41.04 35.25 12.71
CA HIS A 254 -39.96 36.23 12.45
C HIS A 254 -39.39 36.03 11.03
N VAL A 255 -39.63 37.00 10.15
CA VAL A 255 -38.87 37.23 8.91
C VAL A 255 -37.97 38.42 9.28
N ASP A 256 -36.65 38.42 9.06
CA ASP A 256 -36.00 38.72 7.79
C ASP A 256 -34.48 38.51 7.91
N GLU A 257 -33.80 38.52 6.75
CA GLU A 257 -32.34 38.48 6.49
C GLU A 257 -31.69 37.12 6.13
N LYS A 258 -32.14 35.96 6.64
CA LYS A 258 -31.58 34.64 6.19
C LYS A 258 -32.18 34.10 4.89
N LYS A 259 -33.31 34.66 4.42
CA LYS A 259 -34.07 34.11 3.29
C LYS A 259 -33.42 34.42 1.94
N VAL A 260 -32.68 35.52 1.79
CA VAL A 260 -32.11 35.91 0.48
C VAL A 260 -30.95 34.99 0.08
N SER A 261 -30.06 34.60 1.01
CA SER A 261 -28.94 33.67 0.74
C SER A 261 -29.38 32.23 0.43
N ALA A 262 -30.40 31.73 1.16
CA ALA A 262 -30.96 30.40 0.92
C ALA A 262 -31.76 30.32 -0.38
N THR A 263 -32.46 31.39 -0.76
CA THR A 263 -33.26 31.44 -1.99
C THR A 263 -32.38 31.55 -3.23
N THR A 264 -31.25 32.25 -3.18
CA THR A 264 -30.28 32.31 -4.29
C THR A 264 -29.60 30.96 -4.50
N LYS A 265 -29.12 30.28 -3.45
CA LYS A 265 -28.55 28.92 -3.56
C LYS A 265 -29.57 27.88 -4.02
N ALA A 266 -30.83 27.97 -3.59
CA ALA A 266 -31.90 27.08 -4.04
C ALA A 266 -32.30 27.33 -5.51
N ARG A 267 -32.24 28.60 -5.96
CA ARG A 267 -32.54 28.99 -7.33
C ARG A 267 -31.41 28.62 -8.30
N GLU A 268 -30.15 28.82 -7.90
CA GLU A 268 -28.96 28.35 -8.65
C GLU A 268 -28.97 26.82 -8.79
N ARG A 269 -29.25 26.08 -7.70
CA ARG A 269 -29.39 24.62 -7.73
C ARG A 269 -30.53 24.15 -8.63
N SER A 270 -31.61 24.93 -8.73
CA SER A 270 -32.75 24.65 -9.64
C SER A 270 -32.39 24.88 -11.11
N GLU A 271 -31.57 25.88 -11.43
CA GLU A 271 -31.13 26.19 -12.79
C GLU A 271 -30.07 25.20 -13.29
N GLU A 272 -29.09 24.85 -12.47
CA GLU A 272 -28.09 23.82 -12.79
C GLU A 272 -28.74 22.45 -13.02
N GLU A 273 -29.74 22.09 -12.20
CA GLU A 273 -30.47 20.83 -12.37
C GLU A 273 -31.29 20.81 -13.66
N LYS A 274 -31.90 21.95 -14.05
CA LYS A 274 -32.58 22.07 -15.35
C LYS A 274 -31.61 21.95 -16.52
N GLN A 275 -30.44 22.58 -16.42
CA GLN A 275 -29.39 22.45 -17.44
C GLN A 275 -28.90 21.00 -17.54
N PHE A 276 -28.70 20.33 -16.41
CA PHE A 276 -28.26 18.93 -16.38
C PHE A 276 -29.33 17.98 -16.94
N ARG A 277 -30.62 18.18 -16.61
CA ARG A 277 -31.73 17.43 -17.21
C ARG A 277 -31.82 17.62 -18.72
N ASN A 278 -31.54 18.83 -19.22
CA ASN A 278 -31.52 19.09 -20.66
C ASN A 278 -30.34 18.35 -21.34
N ILE A 279 -29.15 18.36 -20.71
CA ILE A 279 -27.99 17.60 -21.19
C ILE A 279 -28.32 16.10 -21.20
N PHE A 280 -28.89 15.56 -20.13
CA PHE A 280 -29.30 14.16 -20.05
C PHE A 280 -30.28 13.79 -21.18
N ARG A 281 -31.33 14.60 -21.40
CA ARG A 281 -32.29 14.36 -22.47
C ARG A 281 -31.65 14.41 -23.87
N GLN A 282 -30.66 15.27 -24.08
CA GLN A 282 -29.91 15.29 -25.34
C GLN A 282 -29.06 14.04 -25.58
N ILE A 283 -28.66 13.37 -24.49
CA ILE A 283 -27.82 12.17 -24.55
C ILE A 283 -28.67 10.91 -24.68
N ALA A 284 -29.65 10.75 -23.79
CA ALA A 284 -30.54 9.59 -23.73
C ALA A 284 -31.57 9.56 -24.87
N GLY A 285 -31.88 10.70 -25.48
CA GLY A 285 -32.90 10.75 -26.54
C GLY A 285 -34.29 10.42 -26.00
N ASP A 286 -35.05 9.63 -26.76
CA ASP A 286 -36.48 9.41 -26.53
C ASP A 286 -36.78 8.35 -25.45
N ASP A 287 -35.87 7.40 -25.21
CA ASP A 287 -36.05 6.35 -24.20
C ASP A 287 -35.75 6.82 -22.77
N MET A 288 -35.15 8.02 -22.63
CA MET A 288 -34.77 8.64 -21.35
C MET A 288 -33.85 7.76 -20.49
N GLU A 289 -33.09 6.86 -21.11
CA GLU A 289 -32.08 6.01 -20.50
C GLU A 289 -30.77 6.11 -21.29
N ILE A 290 -29.62 5.97 -20.64
CA ILE A 290 -28.31 6.05 -21.31
C ILE A 290 -27.74 4.64 -21.52
N ASN A 291 -27.48 4.29 -22.78
CA ASN A 291 -26.78 3.07 -23.14
C ASN A 291 -25.25 3.24 -23.21
N ALA A 292 -24.53 2.14 -23.43
CA ALA A 292 -23.06 2.15 -23.45
C ALA A 292 -22.45 3.01 -24.56
N GLU A 293 -23.09 3.09 -25.72
CA GLU A 293 -22.59 3.90 -26.85
C GLU A 293 -22.78 5.39 -26.58
N GLU A 294 -23.92 5.78 -26.00
CA GLU A 294 -24.22 7.16 -25.58
C GLU A 294 -23.26 7.61 -24.48
N LEU A 295 -23.06 6.78 -23.45
CA LEU A 295 -22.10 7.08 -22.37
C LEU A 295 -20.70 7.26 -22.94
N ARG A 296 -20.26 6.37 -23.85
CA ARG A 296 -18.97 6.48 -24.53
C ARG A 296 -18.82 7.79 -25.28
N ASN A 297 -19.84 8.17 -26.06
CA ASN A 297 -19.81 9.38 -26.85
C ASN A 297 -19.70 10.63 -25.96
N VAL A 298 -20.43 10.66 -24.84
CA VAL A 298 -20.40 11.78 -23.89
C VAL A 298 -19.04 11.89 -23.20
N LEU A 299 -18.52 10.79 -22.68
CA LEU A 299 -17.22 10.78 -22.00
C LEU A 299 -16.09 11.15 -22.97
N ASN A 300 -16.12 10.63 -24.20
CA ASN A 300 -15.12 11.00 -25.21
C ASN A 300 -15.25 12.43 -25.71
N ASN A 301 -16.45 13.02 -25.67
CA ASN A 301 -16.62 14.45 -25.93
C ASN A 301 -16.01 15.31 -24.80
N VAL A 302 -16.03 14.83 -23.55
CA VAL A 302 -15.31 15.50 -22.44
C VAL A 302 -13.80 15.40 -22.65
N VAL A 303 -13.28 14.21 -22.95
CA VAL A 303 -11.86 13.99 -23.23
C VAL A 303 -11.39 14.90 -24.37
N LYS A 304 -12.14 14.98 -25.48
CA LYS A 304 -11.80 15.85 -26.62
C LYS A 304 -11.75 17.34 -26.28
N LYS A 305 -12.55 17.80 -25.31
CA LYS A 305 -12.51 19.19 -24.82
C LYS A 305 -11.28 19.46 -23.96
N HIS A 306 -10.71 18.43 -23.35
CA HIS A 306 -9.54 18.49 -22.48
C HIS A 306 -8.32 17.87 -23.17
N LYS A 307 -7.72 18.64 -24.08
CA LYS A 307 -6.52 18.23 -24.85
C LYS A 307 -5.28 17.97 -23.98
N ASP A 308 -5.34 18.37 -22.72
CA ASP A 308 -4.36 18.09 -21.68
C ASP A 308 -4.37 16.61 -21.23
N LEU A 309 -5.46 15.87 -21.46
CA LEU A 309 -5.56 14.46 -21.09
C LEU A 309 -4.95 13.57 -22.18
N LYS A 310 -4.02 12.70 -21.79
CA LYS A 310 -3.36 11.78 -22.71
C LYS A 310 -4.03 10.40 -22.62
N THR A 311 -5.08 10.21 -23.41
CA THR A 311 -5.87 8.97 -23.47
C THR A 311 -6.37 8.76 -24.90
N GLU A 312 -6.57 7.50 -25.30
CA GLU A 312 -7.22 7.13 -26.56
C GLU A 312 -8.76 7.30 -26.48
N GLY A 313 -9.27 7.62 -25.28
CA GLY A 313 -10.67 7.73 -24.96
C GLY A 313 -11.24 6.45 -24.34
N PHE A 314 -12.45 6.54 -23.82
CA PHE A 314 -13.17 5.42 -23.26
C PHE A 314 -13.57 4.42 -24.35
N GLU A 315 -13.16 3.18 -24.17
CA GLU A 315 -13.62 2.05 -24.96
C GLU A 315 -15.08 1.69 -24.64
N LEU A 316 -15.74 0.99 -25.57
CA LEU A 316 -17.12 0.54 -25.37
C LEU A 316 -17.26 -0.40 -24.17
N GLU A 317 -16.27 -1.26 -23.94
CA GLU A 317 -16.28 -2.22 -22.84
C GLU A 317 -16.09 -1.53 -21.48
N SER A 318 -15.27 -0.48 -21.42
CA SER A 318 -15.14 0.38 -20.24
C SER A 318 -16.50 0.99 -19.87
N CYS A 319 -17.23 1.53 -20.85
CA CYS A 319 -18.57 2.08 -20.61
C CYS A 319 -19.59 1.02 -20.20
N ARG A 320 -19.58 -0.18 -20.80
CA ARG A 320 -20.43 -1.31 -20.36
C ARG A 320 -20.14 -1.71 -18.92
N SER A 321 -18.87 -1.81 -18.55
CA SER A 321 -18.46 -2.13 -17.19
C SER A 321 -18.91 -1.03 -16.20
N MET A 322 -18.89 0.25 -16.59
CA MET A 322 -19.40 1.32 -15.73
C MET A 322 -20.91 1.23 -15.55
N ILE A 323 -21.66 0.98 -16.62
CA ILE A 323 -23.12 0.79 -16.56
C ILE A 323 -23.45 -0.36 -15.61
N ALA A 324 -22.84 -1.52 -15.79
CA ALA A 324 -23.09 -2.69 -14.95
C ALA A 324 -22.80 -2.44 -13.45
N LEU A 325 -21.96 -1.46 -13.11
CA LEU A 325 -21.62 -1.11 -11.73
C LEU A 325 -22.52 0.00 -11.15
N MET A 326 -23.20 0.77 -12.01
CA MET A 326 -24.10 1.87 -11.62
C MET A 326 -25.57 1.51 -11.72
N ASP A 327 -25.92 0.55 -12.58
CA ASP A 327 -27.28 0.07 -12.81
C ASP A 327 -27.81 -0.62 -11.54
N THR A 328 -28.66 0.10 -10.82
CA THR A 328 -29.25 -0.36 -9.55
C THR A 328 -30.66 -0.92 -9.73
N ASP A 329 -31.29 -0.64 -10.86
CA ASP A 329 -32.64 -1.10 -11.22
C ASP A 329 -32.64 -2.34 -12.12
N GLY A 330 -31.46 -2.76 -12.61
CA GLY A 330 -31.27 -3.93 -13.46
C GLY A 330 -31.76 -3.74 -14.90
N SER A 331 -31.91 -2.48 -15.34
CA SER A 331 -32.38 -2.14 -16.68
C SER A 331 -31.37 -2.48 -17.79
N GLY A 332 -30.10 -2.66 -17.44
CA GLY A 332 -28.99 -2.76 -18.38
C GLY A 332 -28.59 -1.41 -19.00
N LYS A 333 -29.15 -0.30 -18.50
CA LYS A 333 -28.89 1.08 -18.91
C LYS A 333 -28.77 1.97 -17.67
N ILE A 334 -28.54 3.26 -17.87
CA ILE A 334 -28.42 4.23 -16.78
C ILE A 334 -29.59 5.22 -16.82
N ASN A 335 -30.36 5.31 -15.74
CA ASN A 335 -31.42 6.31 -15.59
C ASN A 335 -30.86 7.70 -15.17
N PHE A 336 -31.74 8.71 -15.04
CA PHE A 336 -31.30 10.08 -14.75
C PHE A 336 -30.54 10.21 -13.41
N ASP A 337 -31.01 9.55 -12.36
CA ASP A 337 -30.42 9.68 -11.02
C ASP A 337 -29.08 8.95 -10.93
N GLU A 338 -28.98 7.77 -11.54
CA GLU A 338 -27.73 7.02 -11.68
C GLU A 338 -26.71 7.79 -12.51
N PHE A 339 -27.12 8.40 -13.64
CA PHE A 339 -26.23 9.21 -14.46
C PHE A 339 -25.76 10.45 -13.71
N ARG A 340 -26.64 11.12 -12.96
CA ARG A 340 -26.28 12.28 -12.13
C ARG A 340 -25.19 11.91 -11.14
N HIS A 341 -25.38 10.79 -10.43
CA HIS A 341 -24.40 10.32 -9.46
C HIS A 341 -23.05 9.99 -10.11
N LEU A 342 -23.06 9.20 -11.17
CA LEU A 342 -21.85 8.85 -11.92
C LEU A 342 -21.13 10.10 -12.42
N TRP A 343 -21.87 11.06 -12.96
CA TRP A 343 -21.30 12.28 -13.53
C TRP A 343 -20.67 13.19 -12.47
N ASP A 344 -21.30 13.34 -11.31
CA ASP A 344 -20.75 14.13 -10.20
C ASP A 344 -19.46 13.50 -9.67
N LYS A 345 -19.39 12.16 -9.59
CA LYS A 345 -18.19 11.41 -9.25
C LYS A 345 -17.08 11.59 -10.29
N ILE A 346 -17.38 11.41 -11.58
CA ILE A 346 -16.41 11.61 -12.67
C ILE A 346 -15.86 13.04 -12.65
N LYS A 347 -16.69 14.06 -12.44
CA LYS A 347 -16.24 15.46 -12.32
C LYS A 347 -15.32 15.67 -11.12
N SER A 348 -15.64 15.08 -9.97
CA SER A 348 -14.79 15.14 -8.77
C SER A 348 -13.44 14.48 -9.03
N TRP A 349 -13.43 13.25 -9.55
CA TRP A 349 -12.22 12.51 -9.87
C TRP A 349 -11.41 13.17 -10.99
N GLN A 350 -12.05 13.84 -11.95
CA GLN A 350 -11.36 14.63 -12.96
C GLN A 350 -10.57 15.80 -12.35
N LYS A 351 -11.10 16.47 -11.34
CA LYS A 351 -10.38 17.54 -10.63
C LYS A 351 -9.17 16.98 -9.88
N ILE A 352 -9.35 15.84 -9.21
CA ILE A 352 -8.27 15.12 -8.51
C ILE A 352 -7.19 14.71 -9.51
N PHE A 353 -7.57 14.16 -10.65
CA PHE A 353 -6.63 13.74 -11.69
C PHE A 353 -5.74 14.91 -12.12
N LYS A 354 -6.35 16.04 -12.46
CA LYS A 354 -5.62 17.25 -12.86
C LYS A 354 -4.79 17.88 -11.74
N HIS A 355 -5.19 17.67 -10.49
CA HIS A 355 -4.43 18.17 -9.35
C HIS A 355 -3.12 17.41 -9.16
N TYR A 356 -3.15 16.10 -9.38
CA TYR A 356 -1.99 15.22 -9.18
C TYR A 356 -1.13 15.02 -10.44
N ASP A 357 -1.64 15.31 -11.64
CA ASP A 357 -0.88 15.42 -12.90
C ASP A 357 -0.02 16.72 -12.91
N THR A 358 0.90 16.81 -11.94
CA THR A 358 1.72 18.01 -11.67
C THR A 358 2.75 18.28 -12.76
N ASP A 359 3.20 17.24 -13.46
CA ASP A 359 4.10 17.33 -14.59
C ASP A 359 3.37 17.60 -15.92
N HIS A 360 2.03 17.67 -15.87
CA HIS A 360 1.15 17.84 -17.03
C HIS A 360 1.46 16.83 -18.14
N SER A 361 1.84 15.62 -17.75
CA SER A 361 2.08 14.51 -18.67
C SER A 361 0.78 14.00 -19.29
N GLY A 362 -0.36 14.34 -18.69
CA GLY A 362 -1.69 13.85 -19.05
C GLY A 362 -1.93 12.42 -18.56
N THR A 363 -1.05 11.91 -17.67
CA THR A 363 -1.08 10.58 -17.07
C THR A 363 -0.73 10.66 -15.60
N ILE A 364 -1.14 9.67 -14.81
CA ILE A 364 -0.82 9.58 -13.39
C ILE A 364 0.12 8.43 -13.16
N ASN A 365 1.28 8.68 -12.58
CA ASN A 365 2.18 7.61 -12.16
C ASN A 365 1.69 6.96 -10.86
N SER A 366 2.33 5.87 -10.47
CA SER A 366 1.99 5.12 -9.26
C SER A 366 1.98 5.92 -7.95
N TYR A 367 2.87 6.90 -7.83
CA TYR A 367 3.05 7.70 -6.63
C TYR A 367 1.90 8.70 -6.50
N GLU A 368 1.55 9.34 -7.61
CA GLU A 368 0.39 10.22 -7.75
C GLU A 368 -0.92 9.45 -7.54
N MET A 369 -1.01 8.22 -8.03
CA MET A 369 -2.19 7.37 -7.84
C MET A 369 -2.50 7.13 -6.36
N ARG A 370 -1.48 6.85 -5.53
CA ARG A 370 -1.68 6.65 -4.09
C ARG A 370 -2.27 7.90 -3.42
N ASN A 371 -1.79 9.07 -3.79
CA ASN A 371 -2.29 10.34 -3.24
C ASN A 371 -3.69 10.67 -3.77
N ALA A 372 -3.94 10.44 -5.07
CA ALA A 372 -5.24 10.66 -5.70
C ALA A 372 -6.34 9.76 -5.08
N VAL A 373 -6.02 8.51 -4.78
CA VAL A 373 -6.94 7.57 -4.11
C VAL A 373 -7.28 8.07 -2.70
N ASN A 374 -6.27 8.52 -1.94
CA ASN A 374 -6.49 9.10 -0.61
C ASN A 374 -7.35 10.37 -0.65
N ASP A 375 -7.09 11.28 -1.59
CA ASP A 375 -7.82 12.54 -1.74
C ASP A 375 -9.27 12.33 -2.22
N ALA A 376 -9.52 11.24 -2.94
CA ALA A 376 -10.87 10.83 -3.30
C ALA A 376 -11.65 10.15 -2.16
N GLY A 377 -11.04 10.06 -0.97
CA GLY A 377 -11.65 9.50 0.23
C GLY A 377 -11.48 7.99 0.37
N PHE A 378 -10.64 7.34 -0.44
CA PHE A 378 -10.33 5.93 -0.29
C PHE A 378 -8.99 5.73 0.42
N ARG A 379 -8.96 4.92 1.47
CA ARG A 379 -7.73 4.42 2.08
C ARG A 379 -7.62 2.94 1.74
N LEU A 380 -6.53 2.55 1.09
CA LEU A 380 -6.28 1.16 0.67
C LEU A 380 -4.98 0.65 1.29
N ASN A 381 -4.85 -0.67 1.46
CA ASN A 381 -3.60 -1.29 1.85
C ASN A 381 -2.65 -1.48 0.64
N ASN A 382 -1.40 -1.90 0.90
CA ASN A 382 -0.37 -2.06 -0.14
C ASN A 382 -0.80 -3.06 -1.23
N GLN A 383 -1.44 -4.15 -0.83
CA GLN A 383 -1.89 -5.20 -1.75
C GLN A 383 -2.90 -4.68 -2.77
N LEU A 384 -3.85 -3.84 -2.36
CA LEU A 384 -4.83 -3.25 -3.27
C LEU A 384 -4.18 -2.26 -4.25
N TYR A 385 -3.20 -1.47 -3.80
CA TYR A 385 -2.43 -0.61 -4.70
C TYR A 385 -1.65 -1.43 -5.73
N ASP A 386 -1.03 -2.55 -5.32
CA ASP A 386 -0.36 -3.46 -6.26
C ASP A 386 -1.33 -3.96 -7.34
N ILE A 387 -2.54 -4.38 -6.95
CA ILE A 387 -3.58 -4.86 -7.88
C ILE A 387 -4.01 -3.75 -8.84
N ILE A 388 -4.20 -2.53 -8.33
CA ILE A 388 -4.56 -1.36 -9.13
C ILE A 388 -3.48 -1.08 -10.17
N THR A 389 -2.21 -0.99 -9.77
CA THR A 389 -1.10 -0.77 -10.71
C THR A 389 -1.04 -1.89 -11.74
N MET A 390 -1.07 -3.15 -11.32
CA MET A 390 -0.98 -4.29 -12.25
C MET A 390 -2.13 -4.35 -13.26
N ARG A 391 -3.31 -3.83 -12.91
CA ARG A 391 -4.51 -3.91 -13.73
C ARG A 391 -4.71 -2.70 -14.65
N TYR A 392 -4.32 -1.51 -14.20
CA TYR A 392 -4.67 -0.25 -14.85
C TYR A 392 -3.47 0.58 -15.32
N ALA A 393 -2.24 0.27 -14.90
CA ALA A 393 -1.06 0.99 -15.37
C ALA A 393 -0.53 0.41 -16.68
N ASP A 394 0.03 1.28 -17.52
CA ASP A 394 0.68 0.93 -18.77
C ASP A 394 2.09 0.32 -18.53
N LYS A 395 2.77 -0.02 -19.63
CA LYS A 395 4.16 -0.54 -19.60
C LYS A 395 5.18 0.40 -18.94
N ASN A 396 4.85 1.68 -18.80
CA ASN A 396 5.68 2.71 -18.18
C ASN A 396 5.27 2.99 -16.74
N MET A 397 4.29 2.25 -16.19
CA MET A 397 3.69 2.47 -14.87
C MET A 397 2.89 3.77 -14.73
N ASN A 398 2.32 4.22 -15.85
CA ASN A 398 1.44 5.38 -15.91
C ASN A 398 0.01 4.93 -16.17
N ILE A 399 -0.94 5.59 -15.51
CA ILE A 399 -2.37 5.37 -15.63
C ILE A 399 -2.95 6.56 -16.40
N ASP A 400 -3.55 6.30 -17.54
CA ASP A 400 -4.27 7.31 -18.32
C ASP A 400 -5.64 7.64 -17.70
N PHE A 401 -6.27 8.69 -18.21
CA PHE A 401 -7.49 9.22 -17.63
C PHE A 401 -8.65 8.22 -17.65
N ASP A 402 -8.81 7.45 -18.72
CA ASP A 402 -9.89 6.47 -18.84
C ASP A 402 -9.66 5.27 -17.91
N SER A 403 -8.42 4.74 -17.81
CA SER A 403 -8.10 3.69 -16.84
C SER A 403 -8.28 4.17 -15.40
N PHE A 404 -7.92 5.42 -15.11
CA PHE A 404 -8.12 6.04 -13.81
C PHE A 404 -9.62 6.09 -13.44
N ILE A 405 -10.48 6.60 -14.32
CA ILE A 405 -11.92 6.64 -14.06
C ILE A 405 -12.49 5.22 -13.94
N CYS A 406 -12.09 4.28 -14.81
CA CYS A 406 -12.52 2.88 -14.71
C CYS A 406 -12.13 2.23 -13.38
N CYS A 407 -10.95 2.55 -12.85
CA CYS A 407 -10.50 2.09 -11.55
C CYS A 407 -11.39 2.64 -10.43
N PHE A 408 -11.64 3.95 -10.42
CA PHE A 408 -12.40 4.60 -9.35
C PHE A 408 -13.87 4.22 -9.36
N VAL A 409 -14.49 4.08 -10.55
CA VAL A 409 -15.85 3.56 -10.68
C VAL A 409 -15.96 2.15 -10.08
N ARG A 410 -15.00 1.28 -10.40
CA ARG A 410 -14.97 -0.09 -9.86
C ARG A 410 -14.73 -0.11 -8.36
N LEU A 411 -13.81 0.72 -7.86
CA LEU A 411 -13.50 0.82 -6.44
C LEU A 411 -14.73 1.30 -5.65
N ASP A 412 -15.37 2.39 -6.06
CA ASP A 412 -16.59 2.94 -5.45
C ASP A 412 -17.72 1.89 -5.44
N ALA A 413 -17.93 1.19 -6.56
CA ALA A 413 -18.93 0.15 -6.66
C ALA A 413 -18.67 -1.04 -5.72
N MET A 414 -17.42 -1.49 -5.58
CA MET A 414 -17.06 -2.56 -4.65
C MET A 414 -17.30 -2.16 -3.19
N PHE A 415 -16.95 -0.94 -2.79
CA PHE A 415 -17.27 -0.43 -1.45
C PHE A 415 -18.78 -0.35 -1.21
N ARG A 416 -19.55 0.17 -2.17
CA ARG A 416 -21.02 0.24 -2.07
C ARG A 416 -21.65 -1.14 -1.97
N ALA A 417 -21.24 -2.08 -2.80
CA ALA A 417 -21.73 -3.46 -2.76
C ALA A 417 -21.42 -4.10 -1.41
N PHE A 418 -20.18 -4.01 -0.94
CA PHE A 418 -19.78 -4.55 0.36
C PHE A 418 -20.64 -3.99 1.50
N HIS A 419 -20.81 -2.67 1.56
CA HIS A 419 -21.63 -2.03 2.60
C HIS A 419 -23.12 -2.36 2.50
N ALA A 420 -23.63 -2.67 1.31
CA ALA A 420 -25.01 -3.10 1.14
C ALA A 420 -25.24 -4.54 1.65
N PHE A 421 -24.23 -5.41 1.53
CA PHE A 421 -24.29 -6.79 2.01
C PHE A 421 -23.91 -6.93 3.50
N ASP A 422 -23.01 -6.08 4.01
CA ASP A 422 -22.57 -6.05 5.42
C ASP A 422 -23.58 -5.32 6.32
N LYS A 423 -24.77 -5.93 6.50
CA LYS A 423 -25.88 -5.32 7.25
C LYS A 423 -25.64 -5.29 8.77
N ASP A 424 -24.82 -6.17 9.30
CA ASP A 424 -24.45 -6.27 10.72
C ASP A 424 -23.17 -5.48 11.06
N GLY A 425 -22.41 -5.05 10.06
CA GLY A 425 -21.22 -4.21 10.25
C GLY A 425 -20.07 -4.98 10.90
N ASP A 426 -20.05 -6.30 10.75
CA ASP A 426 -19.01 -7.17 11.29
C ASP A 426 -17.77 -7.21 10.39
N GLY A 427 -17.86 -6.63 9.18
CA GLY A 427 -16.80 -6.58 8.19
C GLY A 427 -16.63 -7.88 7.41
N ILE A 428 -17.63 -8.77 7.40
CA ILE A 428 -17.61 -10.06 6.70
C ILE A 428 -18.92 -10.27 5.93
N ILE A 429 -18.83 -10.23 4.59
CA ILE A 429 -19.95 -10.62 3.73
C ILE A 429 -19.91 -12.12 3.41
N LYS A 430 -21.08 -12.78 3.41
CA LYS A 430 -21.23 -14.18 2.99
C LYS A 430 -22.06 -14.22 1.72
N LEU A 431 -21.45 -14.69 0.64
CA LEU A 431 -22.09 -14.86 -0.66
C LEU A 431 -22.18 -16.36 -0.96
N ASN A 432 -23.33 -16.80 -1.48
CA ASN A 432 -23.47 -18.15 -2.02
C ASN A 432 -23.10 -18.16 -3.52
N VAL A 433 -22.89 -19.34 -4.12
CA VAL A 433 -22.44 -19.45 -5.54
C VAL A 433 -23.46 -18.88 -6.54
N LEU A 434 -24.71 -18.64 -6.12
CA LEU A 434 -25.79 -18.13 -6.95
C LEU A 434 -26.02 -16.62 -6.78
N GLU A 435 -25.35 -15.99 -5.80
CA GLU A 435 -25.33 -14.55 -5.52
C GLU A 435 -24.03 -13.93 -6.02
#